data_AF-A0A495SX75-F1
#
_entry.id   AF-A0A495SX75-F1
#
_cell.length_a   1.000
_cell.length_b   1.000
_cell.length_c   1.000
_cell.angle_alpha   90.00
_cell.angle_beta   90.00
_cell.angle_gamma   90.00
#
_symmetry.space_group_name_H-M   'P 1'
#
loop_
_entity.id
_entity.type
_entity.pdbx_description
1 polymer ?
#
loop_
_entity_poly.entity_id
_entity_poly.type
_entity_poly.pdbx_seq_one_letter_code
_entity_poly.pdbx_strand_id
1 'polypeptide(L)'
;MKEAIVGCLARHGWHKDRIVDAFSKTFETIVAPKRASIWLRFDEECNRWWLTHGDFTSAGENVLAGSYAIFPVDMSDREIAQTVVALVSEMERKIAGAYSVRLLGHNALTGERNLEGVVGS
;
A
#
# COMPACT_ATOMS: atom_id res chain seq x y z
N MET A 1 14.69 -7.66 16.92
CA MET A 1 13.95 -6.57 16.27
C MET A 1 13.58 -6.85 14.82
N LYS A 2 14.54 -7.01 13.89
CA LYS A 2 14.25 -7.27 12.45
C LYS A 2 13.27 -8.42 12.23
N GLU A 3 13.50 -9.56 12.88
CA GLU A 3 12.61 -10.73 12.86
C GLU A 3 11.18 -10.40 13.32
N ALA A 4 11.01 -9.54 14.33
CA ALA A 4 9.70 -9.11 14.81
C ALA A 4 8.97 -8.26 13.75
N ILE A 5 9.67 -7.34 13.09
CA ILE A 5 9.13 -6.54 11.98
C ILE A 5 8.71 -7.47 10.82
N VAL A 6 9.60 -8.37 10.40
CA VAL A 6 9.35 -9.37 9.34
C VAL A 6 8.14 -10.24 9.69
N GLY A 7 8.07 -10.76 10.90
CA GLY A 7 6.97 -11.60 11.37
C GLY A 7 5.63 -10.86 11.46
N CYS A 8 5.64 -9.57 11.80
CA CYS A 8 4.44 -8.73 11.72
C CYS A 8 3.98 -8.56 10.27
N LEU A 9 4.89 -8.18 9.37
CA LEU A 9 4.58 -7.99 7.95
C LEU A 9 4.03 -9.27 7.29
N ALA A 10 4.64 -10.42 7.58
CA ALA A 10 4.18 -11.71 7.08
C ALA A 10 2.74 -12.03 7.51
N ARG A 11 2.37 -11.72 8.76
CA ARG A 11 0.99 -11.88 9.26
C ARG A 11 -0.02 -10.98 8.53
N HIS A 12 0.44 -9.88 7.95
CA HIS A 12 -0.37 -8.99 7.12
C HIS A 12 -0.32 -9.31 5.62
N GLY A 13 0.25 -10.46 5.25
CA GLY A 13 0.32 -10.93 3.86
C GLY A 13 1.41 -10.28 3.02
N TRP A 14 2.42 -9.66 3.65
CA TRP A 14 3.60 -9.18 2.95
C TRP A 14 4.65 -10.28 2.86
N HIS A 15 5.13 -10.54 1.65
CA HIS A 15 6.11 -11.57 1.36
C HIS A 15 7.50 -10.96 1.29
N LYS A 16 8.40 -11.43 2.15
CA LYS A 16 9.81 -11.04 2.13
C LYS A 16 10.52 -11.61 0.90
N ASP A 17 11.32 -10.80 0.22
CA ASP A 17 12.27 -11.26 -0.79
C ASP A 17 13.35 -12.15 -0.17
N ARG A 18 13.89 -13.09 -0.95
CA ARG A 18 14.88 -14.06 -0.46
C ARG A 18 16.27 -13.46 -0.28
N ILE A 19 16.58 -12.42 -1.03
CA ILE A 19 17.94 -11.86 -1.15
C ILE A 19 18.01 -10.51 -0.45
N VAL A 20 16.98 -9.68 -0.61
CA VAL A 20 16.98 -8.32 -0.08
C VAL A 20 15.92 -8.13 1.01
N ASP A 21 16.08 -7.10 1.84
CA ASP A 21 15.07 -6.67 2.81
C ASP A 21 13.95 -5.87 2.13
N ALA A 22 13.43 -6.41 1.03
CA ALA A 22 12.23 -5.91 0.37
C ALA A 22 11.06 -6.84 0.68
N PHE A 23 9.86 -6.28 0.72
CA PHE A 23 8.63 -7.01 0.95
C PHE A 23 7.62 -6.62 -0.12
N SER A 24 6.83 -7.58 -0.56
CA SER A 24 5.81 -7.33 -1.56
C SER A 24 4.47 -7.96 -1.21
N LYS A 25 3.39 -7.32 -1.64
CA LYS A 25 2.02 -7.81 -1.51
C LYS A 25 1.28 -7.50 -2.80
N THR A 26 0.56 -8.49 -3.33
CA THR A 26 -0.27 -8.30 -4.52
C THR A 26 -1.65 -7.84 -4.07
N PHE A 27 -2.15 -6.78 -4.69
CA PHE A 27 -3.48 -6.23 -4.51
C PHE A 27 -4.28 -6.46 -5.78
N GLU A 28 -5.44 -7.09 -5.65
CA GLU A 28 -6.40 -7.22 -6.74
C GLU A 28 -6.93 -5.83 -7.12
N THR A 29 -6.93 -5.51 -8.40
CA THR A 29 -7.50 -4.26 -8.92
C THR A 29 -8.39 -4.54 -10.14
N ILE A 30 -9.26 -3.60 -10.50
CA ILE A 30 -10.21 -3.73 -11.64
C ILE A 30 -9.48 -3.99 -12.95
N VAL A 31 -8.30 -3.40 -13.13
CA VAL A 31 -7.55 -3.49 -14.40
C VAL A 31 -6.71 -4.75 -14.45
N ALA A 32 -5.98 -5.05 -13.37
CA ALA A 32 -5.15 -6.24 -13.20
C ALA A 32 -4.62 -6.29 -11.75
N PRO A 33 -4.20 -7.47 -11.24
CA PRO A 33 -3.46 -7.55 -9.99
C PRO A 33 -2.21 -6.66 -10.06
N LYS A 34 -1.96 -5.87 -9.01
CA LYS A 34 -0.79 -5.00 -8.89
C LYS A 34 0.02 -5.32 -7.65
N ARG A 35 1.33 -5.39 -7.83
CA ARG A 35 2.27 -5.64 -6.73
C ARG A 35 2.67 -4.32 -6.08
N ALA A 36 2.45 -4.21 -4.78
CA ALA A 36 3.08 -3.19 -3.94
C ALA A 36 4.41 -3.73 -3.41
N SER A 37 5.42 -2.85 -3.29
CA SER A 37 6.72 -3.20 -2.70
C SER A 37 7.09 -2.18 -1.62
N ILE A 38 7.74 -2.64 -0.56
CA ILE A 38 8.29 -1.81 0.53
C ILE A 38 9.69 -2.31 0.89
N TRP A 39 10.53 -1.43 1.41
CA TRP A 39 11.90 -1.76 1.77
C TRP A 39 12.16 -1.49 3.25
N LEU A 40 12.83 -2.43 3.91
CA LEU A 40 13.32 -2.29 5.27
C LEU A 40 14.83 -2.02 5.22
N ARG A 41 15.24 -0.87 5.74
CA ARG A 41 16.65 -0.46 5.83
C ARG A 41 17.02 -0.23 7.30
N PHE A 42 18.25 -0.57 7.67
CA PHE A 42 18.83 -0.14 8.92
C PHE A 42 19.64 1.15 8.71
N ASP A 43 19.40 2.14 9.55
CA ASP A 43 20.15 3.40 9.63
C ASP A 43 21.10 3.29 10.83
N GLU A 44 22.38 3.06 10.55
CA GLU A 44 23.42 2.87 11.56
C GLU A 44 23.70 4.16 12.34
N GLU A 45 23.63 5.32 11.68
CA GLU A 45 23.93 6.62 12.30
C GLU A 45 22.94 6.95 13.42
N CYS A 46 21.66 6.64 13.18
CA CYS A 46 20.58 6.90 14.14
C CYS A 46 20.12 5.64 14.90
N ASN A 47 20.80 4.50 14.70
CA ASN A 47 20.50 3.22 15.33
C ASN A 47 19.00 2.87 15.28
N ARG A 48 18.43 2.83 14.07
CA ARG A 48 16.98 2.63 13.86
C ARG A 48 16.69 1.90 12.56
N TRP A 49 15.57 1.19 12.53
CA TRP A 49 15.04 0.58 11.31
C TRP A 49 14.05 1.52 10.63
N TRP A 50 14.08 1.55 9.31
CA TRP A 50 13.20 2.32 8.45
C TRP A 50 12.48 1.40 7.49
N LEU A 51 11.16 1.42 7.52
CA LEU A 51 10.34 0.82 6.48
C LEU A 51 9.85 1.92 5.55
N THR A 52 10.23 1.87 4.29
CA THR A 52 10.20 3.03 3.39
C THR A 52 10.05 2.62 1.92
N HIS A 53 10.06 3.62 1.03
CA HIS A 53 10.07 3.49 -0.42
C HIS A 53 8.88 2.68 -0.94
N GLY A 54 7.69 2.83 -0.35
CA GLY A 54 6.52 2.15 -0.86
C GLY A 54 6.32 2.42 -2.36
N ASP A 55 6.36 1.38 -3.18
CA ASP A 55 6.12 1.45 -4.62
C ASP A 55 4.80 0.75 -4.94
N PHE A 56 3.83 1.57 -5.34
CA PHE A 56 2.59 1.12 -5.95
C PHE A 56 2.12 2.17 -6.96
N THR A 57 2.48 1.97 -8.21
CA THR A 57 2.11 2.89 -9.29
C THR A 57 0.68 2.64 -9.79
N SER A 58 -0.18 3.64 -9.67
CA SER A 58 -1.54 3.63 -10.18
C SER A 58 -1.85 4.89 -10.96
N ALA A 59 -2.21 4.76 -12.25
CA ALA A 59 -2.42 5.88 -13.19
C ALA A 59 -1.28 6.91 -13.22
N GLY A 60 -0.03 6.45 -13.19
CA GLY A 60 1.15 7.31 -13.28
C GLY A 60 1.62 7.89 -11.95
N GLU A 61 0.88 7.70 -10.86
CA GLU A 61 1.27 8.16 -9.52
C GLU A 61 1.66 7.00 -8.61
N ASN A 62 2.75 7.17 -7.84
CA ASN A 62 3.11 6.25 -6.78
C ASN A 62 2.35 6.60 -5.49
N VAL A 63 1.29 5.84 -5.22
CA VAL A 63 0.35 6.04 -4.11
C VAL A 63 1.02 5.83 -2.74
N LEU A 64 2.14 5.10 -2.69
CA LEU A 64 2.83 4.75 -1.46
C LEU A 64 4.12 5.55 -1.22
N ALA A 65 4.48 6.49 -2.10
CA ALA A 65 5.75 7.23 -2.02
C ALA A 65 5.99 7.92 -0.66
N GLY A 66 4.92 8.35 0.01
CA GLY A 66 4.98 8.99 1.33
C GLY A 66 4.70 8.06 2.53
N SER A 67 4.55 6.75 2.33
CA SER A 67 4.24 5.81 3.41
C SER A 67 5.54 5.23 3.99
N TYR A 68 5.81 5.52 5.26
CA TYR A 68 7.00 5.03 5.95
C TYR A 68 6.75 4.84 7.45
N ALA A 69 7.57 4.02 8.10
CA ALA A 69 7.62 3.89 9.55
C ALA A 69 9.06 3.79 10.05
N ILE A 70 9.27 4.27 11.27
CA ILE A 70 10.56 4.30 11.94
C ILE A 70 10.46 3.44 13.19
N PHE A 71 11.45 2.57 13.40
CA PHE A 71 11.52 1.69 14.56
C PHE A 71 12.88 1.90 15.27
N PRO A 72 12.92 2.73 16.34
CA PRO A 72 14.08 2.84 17.23
C PRO A 72 14.46 1.48 17.84
N VAL A 73 15.74 1.15 17.98
CA VAL A 73 16.17 -0.20 18.40
C VAL A 73 15.68 -0.65 19.79
N ASP A 74 15.33 0.29 20.65
CA ASP A 74 14.79 0.08 22.00
C ASP A 74 13.26 -0.11 22.02
N MET A 75 12.60 0.03 20.88
CA MET A 75 11.16 -0.17 20.75
C MET A 75 10.78 -1.62 21.06
N SER A 76 9.77 -1.80 21.92
CA SER A 76 9.30 -3.13 22.32
C SER A 76 8.58 -3.86 21.18
N ASP A 77 8.53 -5.20 21.23
CA ASP A 77 7.82 -6.02 20.23
C ASP A 77 6.34 -5.62 20.06
N ARG A 78 5.70 -5.16 21.15
CA ARG A 78 4.32 -4.66 21.11
C ARG A 78 4.21 -3.36 20.31
N GLU A 79 5.10 -2.41 20.56
CA GLU A 79 5.10 -1.12 19.85
C GLU A 79 5.47 -1.30 18.37
N ILE A 80 6.40 -2.22 18.06
CA ILE A 80 6.71 -2.64 16.70
C ILE A 80 5.44 -3.15 16.01
N ALA A 81 4.71 -4.07 16.64
CA ALA A 81 3.49 -4.62 16.06
C ALA A 81 2.43 -3.54 15.81
N GLN A 82 2.22 -2.63 16.76
CA GLN A 82 1.27 -1.52 16.60
C GLN A 82 1.68 -0.58 15.45
N THR A 83 2.97 -0.28 15.33
CA THR A 83 3.52 0.58 14.28
C THR A 83 3.37 -0.07 12.90
N VAL A 84 3.67 -1.37 12.78
CA VAL A 84 3.46 -2.12 11.53
C VAL A 84 1.98 -2.15 11.17
N VAL A 85 1.07 -2.42 12.11
CA VAL A 85 -0.38 -2.43 11.87
C VAL A 85 -0.87 -1.07 11.38
N ALA A 86 -0.42 0.02 12.03
CA ALA A 86 -0.81 1.38 11.66
C ALA A 86 -0.37 1.71 10.23
N LEU A 87 0.89 1.41 9.90
CA LEU A 87 1.44 1.65 8.57
C LEU A 87 0.73 0.80 7.51
N VAL A 88 0.56 -0.50 7.73
CA VAL A 88 -0.14 -1.38 6.79
C VAL A 88 -1.57 -0.89 6.54
N SER A 89 -2.29 -0.53 7.61
CA SER A 89 -3.65 0.01 7.50
C SER A 89 -3.68 1.30 6.70
N GLU A 90 -2.67 2.17 6.85
CA GLU A 90 -2.55 3.40 6.05
C GLU A 90 -2.29 3.10 4.58
N MET A 91 -1.36 2.20 4.27
CA MET A 91 -1.06 1.78 2.89
C MET A 91 -2.30 1.20 2.21
N GLU A 92 -3.02 0.31 2.89
CA GLU A 92 -4.25 -0.29 2.38
C GLU A 92 -5.34 0.77 2.13
N ARG A 93 -5.52 1.73 3.05
CA ARG A 93 -6.43 2.87 2.84
C ARG A 93 -6.05 3.72 1.63
N LYS A 94 -4.76 4.03 1.44
CA LYS A 94 -4.28 4.82 0.29
C LYS A 94 -4.51 4.08 -1.03
N ILE A 95 -4.20 2.79 -1.07
CA ILE A 95 -4.45 1.93 -2.24
C ILE A 95 -5.95 1.87 -2.56
N ALA A 96 -6.80 1.68 -1.55
CA ALA A 96 -8.26 1.70 -1.71
C ALA A 96 -8.79 3.08 -2.15
N GLY A 97 -8.23 4.18 -1.64
CA GLY A 97 -8.60 5.54 -2.05
C GLY A 97 -8.27 5.82 -3.52
N ALA A 98 -7.09 5.41 -3.98
CA ALA A 98 -6.69 5.49 -5.38
C ALA A 98 -7.59 4.66 -6.32
N TYR A 99 -8.26 3.64 -5.77
CA TYR A 99 -9.30 2.86 -6.42
C TYR A 99 -10.67 3.58 -6.42
N SER A 100 -11.13 4.10 -5.27
CA SER A 100 -12.47 4.68 -5.11
C SER A 100 -12.71 5.94 -5.93
N VAL A 101 -11.69 6.79 -6.10
CA VAL A 101 -11.80 7.99 -6.95
C VAL A 101 -12.08 7.61 -8.41
N ARG A 102 -11.60 6.45 -8.88
CA ARG A 102 -11.90 5.98 -10.24
C ARG A 102 -13.29 5.40 -10.37
N LEU A 103 -13.83 4.74 -9.34
CA LEU A 103 -15.21 4.24 -9.39
C LEU A 103 -16.21 5.39 -9.48
N LEU A 104 -15.99 6.47 -8.71
CA LEU A 104 -16.81 7.67 -8.74
C LEU A 104 -16.65 8.45 -10.05
N GLY A 105 -15.44 8.54 -10.60
CA GLY A 105 -15.19 9.17 -11.90
C GLY A 105 -15.71 8.38 -13.11
N HIS A 106 -15.72 7.04 -13.04
CA HIS A 106 -16.21 6.18 -14.14
C HIS A 106 -17.74 6.08 -14.14
N ASN A 107 -18.39 6.07 -12.97
CA ASN A 107 -19.86 6.09 -12.91
C ASN A 107 -20.45 7.47 -13.22
N ALA A 108 -19.74 8.57 -12.93
CA ALA A 108 -20.22 9.92 -13.26
C ALA A 108 -20.18 10.24 -14.77
N LEU A 109 -19.37 9.54 -15.57
CA LEU A 109 -19.28 9.75 -17.03
C LEU A 109 -20.07 8.74 -17.86
N THR A 110 -20.67 7.72 -17.21
CA THR A 110 -21.46 6.68 -17.90
C THR A 110 -22.96 6.73 -17.53
N GLY A 111 -23.36 7.66 -16.64
CA GLY A 111 -24.74 7.84 -16.18
C GLY A 111 -25.56 8.90 -16.91
N GLU A 112 -24.99 9.69 -17.81
CA GLU A 112 -25.70 10.76 -18.52
C GLU A 112 -25.37 10.73 -20.03
N ARG A 113 -26.09 9.91 -20.78
CA ARG A 113 -26.49 10.10 -22.21
C ARG A 113 -27.03 8.80 -22.80
N ASN A 114 -28.16 8.33 -22.28
CA ASN A 114 -29.02 7.44 -23.05
C ASN A 114 -30.42 7.48 -22.44
N LEU A 115 -31.26 8.42 -22.89
CA LEU A 115 -32.73 8.36 -22.86
C LEU A 115 -33.35 9.66 -23.43
N GLU A 116 -33.13 9.90 -24.73
CA GLU A 116 -34.13 10.52 -25.62
C GLU A 116 -33.87 9.83 -26.98
N GLY A 117 -34.55 8.76 -27.36
CA GLY A 117 -36.00 8.66 -27.44
C GLY A 117 -36.42 8.85 -28.90
N VAL A 118 -36.01 7.93 -29.78
CA VAL A 118 -36.58 7.78 -31.12
C VAL A 118 -38.03 7.31 -30.97
N VAL A 119 -38.98 8.19 -31.30
CA VAL A 119 -40.35 7.89 -31.77
C VAL A 119 -40.67 9.07 -32.69
N GLY A 120 -40.82 8.95 -34.01
CA GLY A 120 -41.63 7.99 -34.75
C GLY A 120 -42.76 8.79 -35.44
N SER A 121 -42.87 8.60 -36.76
CA SER A 121 -43.86 9.16 -37.73
C SER A 121 -43.48 10.44 -38.45
#